data_AF-A0A9X9AF77-F1
#
_entry.id   AF-A0A9X9AF77-F1
#
_cell.length_a   1.000
_cell.length_b   1.000
_cell.length_c   1.000
_cell.angle_alpha   90.00
_cell.angle_beta   90.00
_cell.angle_gamma   90.00
#
_symmetry.space_group_name_H-M   'P 1'
#
loop_
_entity.id
_entity.type
_entity.pdbx_description
1 polymer ?
#
loop_
_entity_poly.entity_id
_entity_poly.type
_entity_poly.pdbx_seq_one_letter_code
_entity_poly.pdbx_strand_id
1 'polypeptide(L)'
;MSLCRLARKNIRTFATKRMKQFMWIAMSTMILFFMISLQFNEVVAGELGTTLLFQMCFYTLFIVVIFICTFITYKMTYSLLQVRKEEVKSYVAENRKRNDVLCLLCQEQLFIYGAAFVFGLVNGMLFLKLFTIIFIRIAGIQ
;
A
#
# COMPACT_ATOMS: atom_id res chain seq x y z
N MET A 1 -29.59 9.56 -6.52
CA MET A 1 -28.24 9.75 -7.11
C MET A 1 -27.53 8.40 -7.13
N SER A 2 -26.85 7.97 -8.21
CA SER A 2 -26.20 6.64 -8.24
C SER A 2 -24.98 6.59 -7.31
N LEU A 3 -24.72 5.42 -6.70
CA LEU A 3 -23.60 5.19 -5.78
C LEU A 3 -22.24 5.58 -6.41
N CYS A 4 -22.05 5.29 -7.70
CA CYS A 4 -20.82 5.61 -8.42
C CYS A 4 -20.59 7.12 -8.59
N ARG A 5 -21.65 7.93 -8.80
CA ARG A 5 -21.53 9.39 -8.88
C ARG A 5 -21.18 10.00 -7.53
N LEU A 6 -21.70 9.44 -6.44
CA LEU A 6 -21.39 9.87 -5.09
C LEU A 6 -19.94 9.54 -4.71
N ALA A 7 -19.49 8.32 -5.02
CA ALA A 7 -18.08 7.91 -4.82
C ALA A 7 -17.11 8.82 -5.59
N ARG A 8 -17.42 9.13 -6.86
CA ARG A 8 -16.59 10.07 -7.66
C ARG A 8 -16.55 11.47 -7.05
N LYS A 9 -17.68 11.98 -6.56
CA LYS A 9 -17.74 13.29 -5.90
C LYS A 9 -16.87 13.29 -4.63
N ASN A 10 -16.94 12.25 -3.82
CA ASN A 10 -16.13 12.13 -2.61
C ASN A 10 -14.65 11.96 -2.85
N ILE A 11 -14.25 11.19 -3.86
CA ILE A 11 -12.85 11.09 -4.26
C ILE A 11 -12.30 12.48 -4.62
N ARG A 12 -13.10 13.31 -5.32
CA ARG A 12 -12.70 14.68 -5.67
C ARG A 12 -12.63 15.60 -4.45
N THR A 13 -13.60 15.54 -3.54
CA THR A 13 -13.61 16.36 -2.31
C THR A 13 -12.42 16.06 -1.39
N PHE A 14 -12.01 14.79 -1.30
CA PHE A 14 -10.91 14.35 -0.44
C PHE A 14 -9.63 14.02 -1.22
N ALA A 15 -9.48 14.55 -2.43
CA ALA A 15 -8.43 14.19 -3.38
C ALA A 15 -7.03 14.24 -2.76
N THR A 16 -6.69 15.31 -2.02
CA THR A 16 -5.35 15.46 -1.41
C THR A 16 -5.05 14.37 -0.37
N LYS A 17 -6.01 14.03 0.50
CA LYS A 17 -5.83 12.96 1.50
C LYS A 17 -5.78 11.58 0.84
N ARG A 18 -6.59 11.37 -0.19
CA ARG A 18 -6.59 10.14 -0.99
C ARG A 18 -5.31 9.98 -1.81
N MET A 19 -4.74 11.07 -2.34
CA MET A 19 -3.46 11.06 -3.06
C MET A 19 -2.32 10.67 -2.12
N LYS A 20 -2.31 11.20 -0.89
CA LYS A 20 -1.34 10.77 0.13
C LYS A 20 -1.46 9.28 0.46
N GLN A 21 -2.69 8.76 0.60
CA GLN A 21 -2.93 7.33 0.78
C GLN A 21 -2.46 6.51 -0.42
N PHE A 22 -2.75 6.98 -1.64
CA PHE A 22 -2.34 6.33 -2.88
C PHE A 22 -0.80 6.24 -2.97
N MET A 23 -0.10 7.37 -2.80
CA MET A 23 1.36 7.41 -2.85
C MET A 23 1.98 6.52 -1.78
N TRP A 24 1.45 6.55 -0.56
CA TRP A 24 1.92 5.68 0.52
C TRP A 24 1.82 4.21 0.15
N ILE A 25 0.66 3.75 -0.33
CA ILE A 25 0.43 2.35 -0.68
C ILE A 25 1.28 1.94 -1.87
N ALA A 26 1.38 2.78 -2.90
CA ALA A 26 2.24 2.53 -4.05
C ALA A 26 3.70 2.33 -3.62
N MET A 27 4.23 3.22 -2.77
CA MET A 27 5.60 3.11 -2.26
C MET A 27 5.79 1.88 -1.37
N SER A 28 4.84 1.58 -0.47
CA SER A 28 4.88 0.36 0.34
C SER A 28 4.87 -0.90 -0.53
N THR A 29 4.02 -0.96 -1.56
CA THR A 29 3.98 -2.07 -2.52
C THR A 29 5.29 -2.21 -3.27
N MET A 30 5.90 -1.10 -3.74
CA MET A 30 7.22 -1.12 -4.38
C MET A 30 8.30 -1.70 -3.46
N ILE A 31 8.37 -1.23 -2.21
CA ILE A 31 9.37 -1.68 -1.23
C ILE A 31 9.20 -3.18 -0.96
N LEU A 32 7.96 -3.64 -0.73
CA LEU A 32 7.67 -5.06 -0.52
C LEU A 32 8.03 -5.89 -1.75
N PHE A 33 7.71 -5.41 -2.96
CA PHE A 33 8.07 -6.05 -4.20
C PHE A 33 9.58 -6.19 -4.36
N PHE A 34 10.34 -5.15 -4.03
CA PHE A 34 11.81 -5.18 -4.05
C PHE A 34 12.40 -6.18 -3.05
N MET A 35 11.90 -6.19 -1.81
CA MET A 35 12.35 -7.13 -0.79
C MET A 35 12.11 -8.59 -1.23
N ILE A 36 10.91 -8.88 -1.73
CA ILE A 36 10.58 -10.21 -2.26
C ILE A 36 11.50 -10.55 -3.45
N SER A 37 11.69 -9.63 -4.38
CA SER A 37 12.51 -9.88 -5.58
C SER A 37 13.98 -10.12 -5.25
N LEU A 38 14.53 -9.45 -4.22
CA LEU A 38 15.90 -9.72 -3.75
C LEU A 38 16.04 -11.11 -3.14
N GLN A 39 15.02 -11.57 -2.41
CA GLN A 39 15.04 -12.89 -1.79
C GLN A 39 15.17 -14.02 -2.83
N PHE A 40 14.57 -13.84 -4.01
CA PHE A 40 14.62 -14.80 -5.11
C PHE A 40 15.74 -14.53 -6.13
N ASN A 41 16.60 -13.53 -5.90
CA ASN A 41 17.69 -13.24 -6.80
C ASN A 41 18.83 -14.25 -6.62
N GLU A 42 19.22 -14.96 -7.67
CA GLU A 42 20.23 -16.02 -7.61
C GLU A 42 21.60 -15.55 -7.09
N VAL A 43 22.04 -14.34 -7.46
CA VAL A 43 23.33 -13.77 -7.01
C VAL A 43 23.29 -13.49 -5.52
N VAL A 44 22.22 -12.85 -5.05
CA VAL A 44 22.04 -12.53 -3.63
C VAL A 44 21.82 -13.80 -2.80
N ALA A 45 21.04 -14.75 -3.31
CA ALA A 45 20.77 -16.02 -2.65
C ALA A 45 22.02 -16.92 -2.58
N GLY A 46 22.85 -16.92 -3.62
CA GLY A 46 24.09 -17.68 -3.69
C GLY A 46 25.18 -17.16 -2.75
N GLU A 47 25.35 -15.84 -2.68
CA GLU A 47 26.45 -15.24 -1.89
C GLU A 47 26.08 -14.90 -0.44
N LEU A 48 24.86 -14.39 -0.20
CA LEU A 48 24.41 -13.97 1.13
C LEU A 48 23.31 -14.85 1.69
N GLY A 49 22.52 -15.48 0.81
CA GLY A 49 21.35 -16.27 1.19
C GLY A 49 21.66 -17.53 2.00
N THR A 50 22.89 -18.04 1.97
CA THR A 50 23.34 -19.18 2.79
C THR A 50 23.74 -18.78 4.21
N THR A 51 23.95 -17.50 4.46
CA THR A 51 24.31 -17.00 5.79
C THR A 51 23.06 -16.88 6.65
N LEU A 52 22.95 -17.76 7.66
CA LEU A 52 21.79 -17.86 8.56
C LEU A 52 21.45 -16.52 9.24
N LEU A 53 22.48 -15.73 9.59
CA LEU A 53 22.34 -14.36 10.12
C LEU A 53 21.68 -13.40 9.11
N PHE A 54 22.05 -13.46 7.84
CA PHE A 54 21.48 -12.61 6.79
C PHE A 54 20.00 -12.95 6.57
N GLN A 55 19.66 -14.23 6.48
CA GLN A 55 18.26 -14.66 6.37
C GLN A 55 17.43 -14.19 7.56
N MET A 56 17.89 -14.41 8.80
CA MET A 56 17.15 -13.98 10.00
C MET A 56 16.95 -12.47 10.06
N CYS A 57 17.99 -11.69 9.78
CA CYS A 57 17.89 -10.23 9.73
C CYS A 57 16.92 -9.76 8.64
N PHE A 58 17.02 -10.35 7.44
CA PHE A 58 16.17 -9.99 6.31
C PHE A 58 14.69 -10.29 6.57
N TYR A 59 14.37 -11.49 7.07
CA TYR A 59 12.99 -11.85 7.43
C TYR A 59 12.43 -10.97 8.56
N THR A 60 13.24 -10.66 9.57
CA THR A 60 12.83 -9.77 10.65
C THR A 60 12.50 -8.37 10.11
N LEU A 61 13.37 -7.82 9.26
CA LEU A 61 13.13 -6.53 8.60
C LEU A 61 11.88 -6.57 7.72
N PHE A 62 11.66 -7.66 6.98
CA PHE A 62 10.47 -7.84 6.14
C PHE A 62 9.17 -7.81 6.98
N ILE A 63 9.13 -8.55 8.09
CA ILE A 63 7.99 -8.56 9.02
C ILE A 63 7.75 -7.16 9.61
N VAL A 64 8.82 -6.48 10.02
CA VAL A 64 8.74 -5.10 10.55
C VAL A 64 8.18 -4.14 9.50
N VAL A 65 8.62 -4.24 8.24
CA VAL A 65 8.08 -3.42 7.14
C VAL A 65 6.60 -3.69 6.92
N ILE A 66 6.16 -4.95 6.92
CA ILE A 66 4.73 -5.30 6.82
C ILE A 66 3.93 -4.66 7.96
N PHE A 67 4.43 -4.74 9.19
CA PHE A 67 3.78 -4.18 10.36
C PHE A 67 3.63 -2.65 10.24
N ILE A 68 4.72 -1.96 9.86
CA ILE A 68 4.72 -0.51 9.64
C ILE A 68 3.73 -0.12 8.53
N CYS A 69 3.74 -0.84 7.41
CA CYS A 69 2.83 -0.59 6.29
C CYS A 69 1.36 -0.74 6.72
N THR A 70 1.06 -1.80 7.47
CA THR A 70 -0.29 -2.07 7.98
C THR A 70 -0.72 -0.99 8.98
N PHE A 71 0.14 -0.64 9.93
CA PHE A 71 -0.16 0.34 10.97
C PHE A 71 -0.41 1.74 10.39
N ILE A 72 0.44 2.21 9.47
CA ILE A 72 0.28 3.52 8.85
C ILE A 72 -0.95 3.56 7.95
N THR A 73 -1.21 2.49 7.20
CA THR A 73 -2.43 2.37 6.38
C THR A 73 -3.69 2.42 7.25
N TYR A 74 -3.68 1.74 8.40
CA TYR A 74 -4.75 1.80 9.39
C TYR A 74 -4.94 3.23 9.92
N LYS A 75 -3.87 3.88 10.38
CA LYS A 75 -3.92 5.27 10.88
C LYS A 75 -4.48 6.24 9.83
N MET A 76 -4.03 6.13 8.58
CA MET A 76 -4.51 6.99 7.50
C MET A 76 -5.99 6.74 7.15
N THR A 77 -6.43 5.48 7.18
CA THR A 77 -7.83 5.12 6.95
C THR A 77 -8.72 5.65 8.07
N TYR A 78 -8.30 5.45 9.32
CA TYR A 78 -9.00 5.93 10.50
C TYR A 78 -9.15 7.45 10.50
N SER A 79 -8.08 8.18 10.17
CA SER A 79 -8.13 9.66 10.04
C SER A 79 -9.14 10.12 8.98
N LEU A 80 -9.22 9.41 7.85
CA LEU A 80 -10.19 9.72 6.79
C LEU A 80 -11.64 9.47 7.24
N LEU A 81 -11.87 8.36 7.97
CA LEU A 81 -13.18 8.06 8.53
C LEU A 81 -13.62 9.07 9.60
N GLN A 82 -12.69 9.57 10.43
CA GLN A 82 -13.03 10.61 11.41
C GLN A 82 -13.52 11.90 10.76
N VAL A 83 -12.86 12.34 9.68
CA VAL A 83 -13.24 13.57 8.96
C VAL A 83 -14.61 13.39 8.28
N ARG A 84 -14.95 12.18 7.88
CA ARG A 84 -16.23 11.84 7.23
C ARG A 84 -17.31 11.41 8.21
N LYS A 85 -17.08 11.50 9.52
CA LYS A 85 -18.03 11.04 10.55
C LYS A 85 -19.38 11.75 10.45
N GLU A 86 -19.39 13.04 10.14
CA GLU A 86 -20.63 13.82 9.98
C GLU A 86 -21.38 13.46 8.69
N GLU A 87 -20.66 13.25 7.59
CA GLU A 87 -21.21 12.76 6.32
C GLU A 87 -21.82 11.35 6.47
N VAL A 88 -21.16 10.47 7.22
CA VAL A 88 -21.68 9.13 7.51
C VAL A 88 -22.93 9.20 8.40
N LYS A 89 -22.97 10.12 9.37
CA LYS A 89 -24.16 10.35 10.21
C LYS A 89 -25.35 10.86 9.38
N SER A 90 -25.14 11.75 8.41
CA SER A 90 -26.23 12.24 7.56
C SER A 90 -26.82 11.13 6.68
N TYR A 91 -25.99 10.21 6.16
CA TYR A 91 -26.50 9.06 5.39
C TYR A 91 -27.38 8.13 6.23
N VAL A 92 -27.07 7.98 7.53
CA VAL A 92 -27.91 7.20 8.45
C VAL A 92 -29.22 7.95 8.76
N ALA A 93 -29.16 9.27 8.93
CA ALA A 93 -30.35 10.10 9.15
C ALA A 93 -31.31 10.12 7.94
N GLU A 94 -30.79 9.99 6.72
CA GLU A 94 -31.57 9.86 5.48
C GLU A 94 -32.16 8.45 5.24
N ASN A 95 -32.17 7.57 6.26
CA ASN A 95 -32.69 6.20 6.18
C ASN A 95 -32.03 5.31 5.12
N ARG A 96 -30.81 5.64 4.67
CA ARG A 96 -30.07 4.72 3.77
C ARG A 96 -29.63 3.47 4.51
N LYS A 97 -29.79 2.33 3.85
CA LYS A 97 -29.37 1.03 4.40
C LYS A 97 -27.89 1.08 4.75
N ARG A 98 -27.54 0.63 5.96
CA ARG A 98 -26.15 0.53 6.44
C ARG A 98 -25.23 -0.22 5.46
N ASN A 99 -25.78 -1.23 4.78
CA ASN A 99 -25.05 -2.00 3.77
C ASN A 99 -24.64 -1.16 2.55
N ASP A 100 -25.46 -0.19 2.14
CA ASP A 100 -25.14 0.68 0.99
C ASP A 100 -23.99 1.64 1.31
N VAL A 101 -23.94 2.14 2.56
CA VAL A 101 -22.84 3.00 3.03
C VAL A 101 -21.53 2.22 3.13
N LEU A 102 -21.59 0.98 3.65
CA LEU A 102 -20.43 0.09 3.71
C LEU A 102 -19.94 -0.29 2.31
N CYS A 103 -20.86 -0.64 1.39
CA CYS A 103 -20.52 -0.97 0.01
C CYS A 103 -19.85 0.22 -0.70
N LEU A 104 -20.35 1.45 -0.49
CA LEU A 104 -19.74 2.65 -1.05
C LEU A 104 -18.33 2.91 -0.54
N LEU A 105 -18.11 2.80 0.78
CA LEU A 105 -16.77 2.95 1.38
C LEU A 105 -15.81 1.87 0.88
N CYS A 106 -16.28 0.62 0.83
CA CYS A 106 -15.53 -0.52 0.30
C CYS A 106 -15.12 -0.27 -1.15
N GLN A 107 -16.05 0.14 -2.01
CA GLN A 107 -15.78 0.43 -3.42
C GLN A 107 -14.75 1.56 -3.59
N GLU A 108 -14.85 2.65 -2.80
CA GLU A 108 -13.87 3.74 -2.84
C GLU A 108 -12.46 3.26 -2.45
N GLN A 109 -12.35 2.45 -1.38
CA GLN A 109 -11.07 1.92 -0.94
C GLN A 109 -10.49 0.91 -1.91
N LEU A 110 -11.31 0.00 -2.45
CA LEU A 110 -10.89 -1.02 -3.40
C LEU A 110 -10.36 -0.38 -4.68
N PHE A 111 -11.01 0.69 -5.17
CA PHE A 111 -10.53 1.42 -6.34
C PHE A 111 -9.17 2.08 -6.11
N ILE A 112 -9.00 2.78 -4.98
CA ILE A 112 -7.75 3.50 -4.68
C ILE A 112 -6.61 2.53 -4.36
N TYR A 113 -6.87 1.51 -3.55
CA TYR A 113 -5.86 0.53 -3.16
C TYR A 113 -5.50 -0.36 -4.33
N GLY A 114 -6.48 -0.81 -5.12
CA GLY A 114 -6.22 -1.57 -6.34
C GLY A 114 -5.38 -0.79 -7.34
N ALA A 115 -5.73 0.48 -7.60
CA ALA A 115 -4.94 1.33 -8.48
C ALA A 115 -3.51 1.58 -7.94
N ALA A 116 -3.37 1.86 -6.64
CA ALA A 116 -2.07 2.06 -6.00
C ALA A 116 -1.20 0.81 -6.03
N PHE A 117 -1.81 -0.37 -5.83
CA PHE A 117 -1.12 -1.65 -5.88
C PHE A 117 -0.60 -1.94 -7.29
N VAL A 118 -1.44 -1.81 -8.32
CA VAL A 118 -1.02 -1.99 -9.72
C VAL A 118 0.07 -0.99 -10.09
N PHE A 119 -0.11 0.29 -9.74
CA PHE A 119 0.91 1.31 -9.98
C PHE A 119 2.23 1.00 -9.26
N GLY A 120 2.17 0.58 -8.00
CA GLY A 120 3.34 0.17 -7.23
C GLY A 120 4.06 -1.02 -7.84
N LEU A 121 3.34 -2.05 -8.30
CA LEU A 121 3.95 -3.20 -8.97
C LEU A 121 4.61 -2.82 -10.30
N VAL A 122 3.94 -2.02 -11.14
CA VAL A 122 4.49 -1.58 -12.43
C VAL A 122 5.78 -0.79 -12.22
N ASN A 123 5.79 0.17 -11.30
CA ASN A 123 7.00 0.93 -10.97
C ASN A 123 8.05 0.05 -10.30
N GLY A 124 7.66 -0.91 -9.46
CA GLY A 124 8.55 -1.90 -8.89
C GLY A 124 9.28 -2.70 -9.97
N MET A 125 8.56 -3.21 -10.96
CA MET A 125 9.17 -3.93 -12.09
C MET A 125 10.15 -3.05 -12.88
N LEU A 126 9.78 -1.79 -13.14
CA LEU A 126 10.64 -0.85 -13.88
C LEU A 126 11.95 -0.55 -13.15
N PHE A 127 11.89 -0.32 -11.83
CA PHE A 127 13.05 0.06 -11.03
C PHE A 127 13.80 -1.12 -10.40
N LEU A 128 13.33 -2.36 -10.59
CA LEU A 128 13.90 -3.54 -9.94
C LEU A 128 15.39 -3.70 -10.25
N LYS A 129 15.77 -3.64 -11.52
CA LYS A 129 17.19 -3.79 -11.93
C LYS A 129 18.09 -2.74 -11.28
N LEU A 130 17.65 -1.48 -11.26
CA LEU A 130 18.38 -0.39 -10.62
C LEU A 130 18.53 -0.64 -9.11
N PHE A 131 17.45 -1.06 -8.46
CA PHE A 131 17.48 -1.39 -7.04
C PHE A 131 18.41 -2.55 -6.72
N THR A 132 18.38 -3.65 -7.51
CA THR A 132 19.28 -4.80 -7.33
C THR A 132 20.75 -4.41 -7.48
N ILE A 133 21.10 -3.60 -8.49
CA ILE A 133 22.49 -3.12 -8.68
C ILE A 133 22.96 -2.29 -7.48
N ILE A 134 22.10 -1.39 -6.99
CA ILE A 134 22.40 -0.58 -5.80
C ILE A 134 22.59 -1.49 -4.57
N PHE A 135 21.71 -2.48 -4.39
CA PHE A 135 21.79 -3.40 -3.27
C PHE A 135 23.08 -4.23 -3.28
N ILE A 136 23.41 -4.86 -4.41
CA ILE A 136 24.66 -5.62 -4.61
C ILE A 136 25.87 -4.75 -4.26
N ARG A 137 25.91 -3.51 -4.76
CA ARG A 137 26.99 -2.57 -4.50
C ARG A 137 27.12 -2.18 -3.02
N ILE A 138 26.00 -2.00 -2.31
CA ILE A 138 25.99 -1.69 -0.87
C ILE A 138 26.40 -2.91 -0.05
N ALA A 139 25.96 -4.10 -0.46
CA ALA A 139 26.27 -5.35 0.21
C ALA A 139 27.73 -5.80 0.01
N GLY A 140 28.47 -5.17 -0.91
CA GLY A 140 29.86 -5.50 -1.19
C GLY A 140 30.04 -6.81 -1.98
N ILE A 141 28.96 -7.30 -2.59
CA ILE A 141 28.98 -8.43 -3.53
C ILE A 141 29.55 -7.92 -4.86
N GLN A 142 30.58 -8.58 -5.39
CA GLN A 142 31.32 -8.17 -6.60
C GLN A 142 31.03 -9.08 -7.78
#